data_AF-A0A835IPS3-F1
#
_entry.id   AF-A0A835IPS3-F1
#
_cell.length_a   1.000
_cell.length_b   1.000
_cell.length_c   1.000
_cell.angle_alpha   90.00
_cell.angle_beta   90.00
_cell.angle_gamma   90.00
#
_symmetry.space_group_name_H-M   'P 1'
#
loop_
_entity.id
_entity.type
_entity.pdbx_description
1 polymer ?
#
loop_
_entity_poly.entity_id
_entity_poly.type
_entity_poly.pdbx_seq_one_letter_code
_entity_poly.pdbx_strand_id
1 'polypeptide(L)'
;MWIEQSEFFNFDRAVWLQGNLGDGMTSLTLKIKTLKSVLKGWIKLVFGNIFQNIHCLEDRITTSLEDSLQDRWDVSLAEELKNVKIEREQVLLQEELYWLQKSNVKWLQRLQDRQSNTKFFHASVKAKRSNSMIQNFQLPDGTITSNVAQIHTAAIPYYESLLCFTEAEENPTLFECIPSLVTDADNSSILAPLTINEVKGSVFSIPKDCSLGPDGISSAFFRVVGTL
;
A
#
# COMPACT_ATOMS: atom_id res chain seq x y z
N MET A 1 1.60 -4.24 8.43
CA MET A 1 1.56 -3.14 9.42
C MET A 1 0.20 -2.98 10.11
N TRP A 2 -0.80 -2.26 9.58
CA TRP A 2 -2.07 -2.04 10.32
C TRP A 2 -3.03 -3.25 10.28
N ILE A 3 -3.01 -4.04 9.20
CA ILE A 3 -3.84 -5.25 9.05
C ILE A 3 -3.43 -6.36 10.05
N GLU A 4 -2.22 -6.29 10.62
CA GLU A 4 -1.68 -7.29 11.54
C GLU A 4 -1.95 -6.96 13.02
N GLN A 5 -2.55 -5.81 13.30
CA GLN A 5 -2.92 -5.42 14.66
C GLN A 5 -4.20 -6.13 15.10
N SER A 6 -4.21 -6.64 16.33
CA SER A 6 -5.38 -7.33 16.91
C SER A 6 -6.62 -6.42 16.99
N GLU A 7 -6.43 -5.13 17.25
CA GLU A 7 -7.51 -4.14 17.36
C GLU A 7 -8.12 -3.73 16.01
N PHE A 8 -7.38 -3.94 14.91
CA PHE A 8 -7.84 -3.56 13.57
C PHE A 8 -9.16 -4.27 13.20
N PHE A 9 -9.32 -5.53 13.60
CA PHE A 9 -10.52 -6.31 13.33
C PHE A 9 -11.77 -5.72 13.98
N ASN A 10 -11.66 -5.29 15.24
CA ASN A 10 -12.77 -4.69 15.98
C ASN A 10 -13.11 -3.31 15.42
N PHE A 11 -12.09 -2.54 15.06
CA PHE A 11 -12.23 -1.24 14.43
C PHE A 11 -12.91 -1.33 13.06
N ASP A 12 -12.44 -2.21 12.18
CA ASP A 12 -12.99 -2.40 10.83
C ASP A 12 -14.45 -2.84 10.90
N ARG A 13 -14.78 -3.83 11.75
CA ARG A 13 -16.16 -4.30 11.93
C ARG A 13 -17.09 -3.18 12.42
N ALA A 14 -16.62 -2.34 13.35
CA ALA A 14 -17.40 -1.23 13.87
C ALA A 14 -17.69 -0.15 12.80
N VAL A 15 -16.77 0.09 11.87
CA VAL A 15 -16.93 1.07 10.79
C VAL A 15 -17.68 0.48 9.60
N TRP A 16 -17.42 -0.78 9.24
CA TRP A 16 -17.98 -1.45 8.06
C TRP A 16 -19.48 -1.78 8.21
N LEU A 17 -19.93 -1.97 9.45
CA LEU A 17 -21.33 -2.20 9.81
C LEU A 17 -22.14 -0.91 9.99
N GLN A 18 -21.52 0.27 9.93
CA GLN A 18 -22.28 1.52 9.90
C GLN A 18 -23.11 1.56 8.60
N GLY A 19 -24.42 1.71 8.76
CA GLY A 19 -25.37 1.67 7.66
C GLY A 19 -25.11 2.80 6.66
N ASN A 20 -24.91 2.44 5.39
CA ASN A 20 -24.83 3.40 4.29
C ASN A 20 -26.06 3.27 3.40
N LEU A 21 -26.65 4.41 3.04
CA LEU A 21 -27.70 4.52 2.04
C LEU A 21 -27.05 4.47 0.64
N GLY A 22 -27.11 3.33 -0.02
CA GLY A 22 -26.64 3.16 -1.40
C GLY A 22 -26.89 1.74 -1.89
N ASP A 23 -27.03 1.59 -3.22
CA ASP A 23 -27.23 0.28 -3.86
C ASP A 23 -25.91 -0.21 -4.51
N GLY A 24 -25.66 -1.52 -4.41
CA GLY A 24 -24.53 -2.23 -5.00
C GLY A 24 -23.17 -1.52 -4.83
N MET A 25 -22.56 -1.17 -5.96
CA MET A 25 -21.20 -0.60 -6.04
C MET A 25 -21.06 0.78 -5.37
N THR A 26 -22.15 1.55 -5.32
CA THR A 26 -22.13 2.88 -4.67
C THR A 26 -21.98 2.75 -3.16
N SER A 27 -22.66 1.78 -2.56
CA SER A 27 -22.54 1.45 -1.14
C SER A 27 -21.12 0.99 -0.79
N LEU A 28 -20.55 0.11 -1.62
CA LEU A 28 -19.17 -0.35 -1.44
C LEU A 28 -18.17 0.81 -1.51
N THR A 29 -18.31 1.69 -2.50
CA THR A 29 -17.42 2.85 -2.67
C THR A 29 -17.52 3.80 -1.48
N LEU A 30 -18.73 4.06 -0.98
CA LEU A 30 -18.93 4.89 0.20
C LEU A 30 -18.33 4.25 1.46
N LYS A 31 -18.51 2.94 1.67
CA LYS A 31 -17.90 2.20 2.78
C LYS A 31 -16.37 2.31 2.75
N ILE A 32 -15.77 2.08 1.58
CA ILE A 32 -14.33 2.21 1.37
C ILE A 32 -13.84 3.63 1.67
N LYS A 33 -14.55 4.66 1.19
CA LYS A 33 -14.20 6.07 1.46
C LYS A 33 -14.27 6.42 2.94
N THR A 34 -15.35 6.02 3.62
CA THR A 34 -15.52 6.24 5.06
C THR A 34 -14.41 5.54 5.84
N LEU A 35 -14.18 4.25 5.55
CA LEU A 35 -13.13 3.47 6.19
C LEU A 35 -11.77 4.12 6.01
N LYS A 36 -11.42 4.55 4.79
CA LYS A 36 -10.14 5.22 4.50
C LYS A 36 -9.95 6.47 5.35
N SER A 37 -11.00 7.27 5.53
CA SER A 37 -10.95 8.48 6.35
C SER A 37 -10.69 8.15 7.83
N VAL A 38 -11.48 7.23 8.40
CA VAL A 38 -11.34 6.85 9.82
C VAL A 38 -10.01 6.13 10.06
N LEU A 39 -9.61 5.25 9.14
CA LEU A 39 -8.35 4.52 9.21
C LEU A 39 -7.15 5.46 9.21
N LYS A 40 -7.18 6.55 8.44
CA LYS A 40 -6.11 7.56 8.47
C LYS A 40 -5.98 8.20 9.86
N GLY A 41 -7.11 8.49 10.50
CA GLY A 41 -7.15 9.00 11.88
C GLY A 41 -6.63 7.97 12.88
N TRP A 42 -7.12 6.73 12.78
CA TRP A 42 -6.71 5.62 13.65
C TRP A 42 -5.22 5.31 13.52
N ILE A 43 -4.67 5.25 12.31
CA ILE A 43 -3.22 5.05 12.08
C ILE A 43 -2.42 6.16 12.75
N LYS A 44 -2.87 7.42 12.65
CA LYS A 44 -2.19 8.56 13.30
C LYS A 44 -2.27 8.48 14.83
N LEU A 45 -3.38 8.01 15.38
CA LEU A 45 -3.57 7.86 16.82
C LEU A 45 -2.75 6.70 17.40
N VAL A 46 -2.76 5.55 16.72
CA VAL A 46 -2.12 4.32 17.20
C VAL A 46 -0.61 4.32 16.96
N PHE A 47 -0.16 4.74 15.78
CA PHE A 47 1.26 4.68 15.41
C PHE A 47 1.98 6.03 15.53
N GLY A 48 1.24 7.14 15.57
CA GLY A 48 1.85 8.47 15.63
C GLY A 48 2.83 8.72 14.49
N ASN A 49 3.95 9.37 14.81
CA ASN A 49 5.09 9.48 13.91
C ASN A 49 6.16 8.47 14.34
N ILE A 50 6.17 7.31 13.67
CA ILE A 50 7.10 6.20 13.93
C ILE A 50 8.55 6.70 14.02
N PHE A 51 8.96 7.60 13.12
CA PHE A 51 10.33 8.13 13.10
C PHE A 51 10.66 9.00 14.32
N GLN A 52 9.71 9.83 14.78
CA GLN A 52 9.90 10.62 15.99
C GLN A 52 9.90 9.73 17.24
N ASN A 53 9.04 8.71 17.28
CA ASN A 53 8.99 7.78 18.40
C ASN A 53 10.32 7.03 18.56
N ILE A 54 10.95 6.56 17.47
CA ILE A 54 12.27 5.93 17.51
C ILE A 54 13.30 6.89 18.12
N HIS A 55 13.35 8.14 17.63
CA HIS A 55 14.28 9.15 18.14
C HIS A 55 14.08 9.42 19.63
N CYS A 56 12.83 9.62 20.07
CA CYS A 56 12.53 9.86 21.49
C CYS A 56 12.89 8.67 22.39
N LEU A 57 12.70 7.43 21.91
CA LEU A 57 13.11 6.23 22.64
C LEU A 57 14.64 6.11 22.73
N GLU A 58 15.35 6.43 21.65
CA GLU A 58 16.83 6.44 21.63
C GLU A 58 17.41 7.51 22.57
N ASP A 59 16.84 8.71 22.56
CA ASP A 59 17.22 9.79 23.49
C ASP A 59 16.96 9.38 24.94
N ARG A 60 15.81 8.77 25.22
CA ARG A 60 15.47 8.30 26.58
C ARG A 60 16.42 7.22 27.07
N ILE A 61 16.79 6.26 26.21
CA ILE A 61 17.76 5.21 26.55
C ILE A 61 19.11 5.85 26.89
N THR A 62 19.62 6.69 25.99
CA THR A 62 20.98 7.24 26.10
C THR A 62 21.09 8.25 27.24
N THR A 63 20.26 9.28 27.21
CA THR A 63 20.39 10.47 28.09
C THR A 63 19.76 10.29 29.47
N SER A 64 18.71 9.47 29.59
CA SER A 64 17.98 9.35 30.85
C SER A 64 18.31 8.09 31.63
N LEU A 65 18.54 6.96 30.94
CA LEU A 65 18.65 5.65 31.60
C LEU A 65 20.10 5.16 31.65
N GLU A 66 20.83 5.20 30.54
CA GLU A 66 22.22 4.75 30.49
C GLU A 66 23.15 5.68 31.28
N ASP A 67 23.04 7.01 31.09
CA ASP A 67 23.80 7.99 31.88
C ASP A 67 23.52 7.87 33.40
N SER A 68 22.24 7.75 33.78
CA SER A 68 21.86 7.60 35.20
C SER A 68 22.36 6.31 35.83
N LEU A 69 22.35 5.19 35.09
CA LEU A 69 22.86 3.90 35.56
C LEU A 69 24.39 3.87 35.64
N GLN A 70 25.07 4.64 34.80
CA GLN A 70 26.52 4.81 34.84
C GLN A 70 26.95 5.62 36.07
N ASP A 71 26.16 6.62 36.47
CA ASP A 71 26.37 7.40 37.71
C ASP A 71 25.99 6.62 38.97
N ARG A 72 24.85 5.90 38.95
CA ARG A 72 24.39 5.08 40.07
C ARG A 72 23.60 3.87 39.60
N TRP A 73 24.07 2.69 39.99
CA TRP A 73 23.31 1.46 39.77
C TRP A 73 21.99 1.44 40.54
N ASP A 74 20.88 1.22 39.84
CA ASP A 74 19.54 1.04 40.38
C ASP A 74 18.80 -0.06 39.60
N VAL A 75 18.27 -1.04 40.32
CA VAL A 75 17.57 -2.20 39.73
C VAL A 75 16.28 -1.79 39.03
N SER A 76 15.55 -0.80 39.56
CA SER A 76 14.32 -0.29 38.96
C SER A 76 14.60 0.41 37.64
N LEU A 77 15.67 1.22 37.57
CA LEU A 77 16.10 1.88 36.34
C LEU A 77 16.60 0.87 35.30
N ALA A 78 17.30 -0.19 35.74
CA ALA A 78 17.75 -1.26 34.84
C ALA A 78 16.56 -2.02 34.22
N GLU A 79 15.50 -2.26 35.00
CA GLU A 79 14.27 -2.89 34.50
C GLU A 79 13.49 -1.96 33.56
N GLU A 80 13.43 -0.67 33.84
CA GLU A 80 12.87 0.34 32.94
C GLU A 80 13.64 0.40 31.61
N LEU A 81 14.98 0.43 31.66
CA LEU A 81 15.83 0.39 30.46
C LEU A 81 15.56 -0.84 29.60
N LYS A 82 15.38 -2.01 30.23
CA LYS A 82 15.02 -3.23 29.51
C LYS A 82 13.67 -3.06 28.79
N ASN A 83 12.66 -2.51 29.47
CA ASN A 83 11.34 -2.30 28.88
C ASN A 83 11.36 -1.30 27.72
N VAL A 84 12.07 -0.17 27.87
CA VAL A 84 12.22 0.83 26.81
C VAL A 84 12.99 0.27 25.61
N LYS A 85 13.99 -0.60 25.84
CA LYS A 85 14.70 -1.30 24.75
C LYS A 85 13.77 -2.27 23.99
N ILE A 86 12.89 -2.98 24.70
CA ILE A 86 11.87 -3.85 24.07
C ILE A 86 10.89 -3.02 23.24
N GLU A 87 10.41 -1.89 23.78
CA GLU A 87 9.53 -0.97 23.07
C GLU A 87 10.20 -0.43 21.79
N ARG A 88 11.46 -0.01 21.87
CA ARG A 88 12.24 0.44 20.71
C ARG A 88 12.32 -0.64 19.62
N GLU A 89 12.56 -1.89 19.98
CA GLU A 89 12.59 -3.00 19.02
C GLU A 89 11.24 -3.20 18.31
N GLN A 90 10.14 -3.05 19.04
CA GLN A 90 8.79 -3.12 18.45
C GLN A 90 8.54 -1.98 17.46
N VAL A 91 8.95 -0.76 17.79
CA VAL A 91 8.77 0.40 16.89
C VAL A 91 9.67 0.28 15.65
N LEU A 92 10.88 -0.27 15.78
CA LEU A 92 11.76 -0.57 14.64
C LEU A 92 11.13 -1.60 13.69
N LEU A 93 10.49 -2.65 14.23
CA LEU A 93 9.75 -3.61 13.41
C LEU A 93 8.59 -2.93 12.65
N GLN A 94 7.90 -1.98 13.27
CA GLN A 94 6.87 -1.20 12.58
C GLN A 94 7.45 -0.34 11.44
N GLU A 95 8.62 0.26 11.65
CA GLU A 95 9.34 1.02 10.62
C GLU A 95 9.72 0.12 9.44
N GLU A 96 10.25 -1.07 9.72
CA GLU A 96 10.59 -2.07 8.71
C GLU A 96 9.36 -2.44 7.86
N LEU A 97 8.22 -2.74 8.50
CA LEU A 97 6.97 -3.06 7.81
C LEU A 97 6.45 -1.88 6.97
N TYR A 98 6.55 -0.65 7.50
CA TYR A 98 6.19 0.56 6.77
C TYR A 98 7.00 0.70 5.47
N TRP A 99 8.31 0.49 5.58
CA TRP A 99 9.24 0.60 4.47
C TRP A 99 9.08 -0.54 3.47
N LEU A 100 8.88 -1.78 3.93
CA LEU A 100 8.58 -2.93 3.08
C LEU A 100 7.37 -2.64 2.20
N GLN A 101 6.28 -2.15 2.81
CA GLN A 101 5.07 -1.76 2.10
C GLN A 101 5.32 -0.62 1.10
N LYS A 102 6.12 0.39 1.45
CA LYS A 102 6.46 1.50 0.54
C LYS A 102 7.37 1.10 -0.61
N SER A 103 8.21 0.10 -0.42
CA SER A 103 9.21 -0.30 -1.40
C SER A 103 8.63 -1.16 -2.53
N ASN A 104 7.54 -1.90 -2.29
CA ASN A 104 7.00 -2.92 -3.21
C ASN A 104 8.09 -3.89 -3.70
N VAL A 105 9.08 -4.21 -2.87
CA VAL A 105 10.21 -5.07 -3.21
C VAL A 105 9.88 -6.52 -2.82
N LYS A 106 9.53 -7.34 -3.80
CA LYS A 106 9.11 -8.74 -3.61
C LYS A 106 10.21 -9.68 -3.11
N TRP A 107 11.50 -9.35 -3.31
CA TRP A 107 12.61 -10.25 -2.95
C TRP A 107 13.05 -10.12 -1.49
N LEU A 108 12.76 -8.99 -0.83
CA LEU A 108 13.11 -8.79 0.59
C LEU A 108 12.25 -9.63 1.53
N GLN A 109 11.02 -9.96 1.14
CA GLN A 109 10.15 -10.89 1.86
C GLN A 109 10.76 -12.28 2.05
N ARG A 110 11.73 -12.68 1.20
CA ARG A 110 12.46 -13.96 1.34
C ARG A 110 13.65 -13.89 2.29
N LEU A 111 14.11 -12.70 2.66
CA LEU A 111 15.15 -12.52 3.67
C LEU A 111 14.46 -12.28 5.00
N GLN A 112 14.13 -13.38 5.65
CA GLN A 112 13.63 -13.44 7.03
C GLN A 112 14.76 -13.12 8.05
N ASP A 113 15.72 -12.30 7.65
CA ASP A 113 16.85 -11.89 8.45
C ASP A 113 16.69 -10.41 8.79
N ARG A 114 16.68 -10.14 10.09
CA ARG A 114 16.43 -8.88 10.81
C ARG A 114 17.43 -7.74 10.49
N GLN A 115 17.82 -7.58 9.22
CA GLN A 115 18.75 -6.54 8.73
C GLN A 115 18.09 -5.61 7.68
N SER A 116 16.77 -5.45 7.77
CA SER A 116 16.01 -4.65 6.79
C SER A 116 16.17 -3.13 6.93
N ASN A 117 16.84 -2.65 7.98
CA ASN A 117 17.28 -1.25 8.13
C ASN A 117 18.72 -1.02 7.60
N THR A 118 19.15 -1.77 6.58
CA THR A 118 20.47 -1.56 5.98
C THR A 118 20.48 -0.34 5.06
N LYS A 119 21.64 0.34 4.98
CA LYS A 119 21.88 1.42 3.99
C LYS A 119 21.51 1.00 2.56
N PHE A 120 21.67 -0.29 2.24
CA PHE A 120 21.29 -0.87 0.96
C PHE A 120 19.78 -0.79 0.68
N PHE A 121 18.95 -1.06 1.69
CA PHE A 121 17.51 -0.94 1.57
C PHE A 121 17.09 0.50 1.27
N HIS A 122 17.59 1.46 2.07
CA HIS A 122 17.31 2.88 1.85
C HIS A 122 17.83 3.39 0.50
N ALA A 123 19.01 2.91 0.06
CA ALA A 123 19.53 3.22 -1.26
C ALA A 123 18.63 2.67 -2.38
N SER A 124 18.11 1.45 -2.23
CA SER A 124 17.18 0.83 -3.18
C SER A 124 15.86 1.59 -3.27
N VAL A 125 15.29 2.02 -2.14
CA VAL A 125 14.08 2.87 -2.12
C VAL A 125 14.35 4.22 -2.78
N LYS A 126 15.51 4.85 -2.48
CA LYS A 126 15.92 6.13 -3.10
C LYS A 126 16.09 5.98 -4.60
N ALA A 127 16.74 4.92 -5.07
CA ALA A 127 16.92 4.63 -6.48
C ALA A 127 15.58 4.42 -7.19
N LYS A 128 14.66 3.64 -6.60
CA LYS A 128 13.32 3.43 -7.15
C LYS A 128 12.52 4.74 -7.24
N ARG A 129 12.57 5.59 -6.20
CA ARG A 129 11.95 6.92 -6.22
C ARG A 129 12.54 7.79 -7.32
N SER A 130 13.87 7.79 -7.46
CA SER A 130 14.57 8.54 -8.51
C SER A 130 14.17 8.06 -9.91
N ASN A 131 14.10 6.74 -10.12
CA ASN A 131 13.75 6.15 -11.42
C ASN A 131 12.27 6.33 -11.77
N SER A 132 11.38 6.43 -10.77
CA SER A 132 9.94 6.64 -10.98
C SER A 132 9.58 8.13 -11.11
N MET A 133 10.52 9.03 -10.80
CA MET A 133 10.29 10.46 -10.91
C MET A 133 10.49 10.89 -12.36
N ILE A 134 9.43 11.46 -12.96
CA ILE A 134 9.52 12.10 -14.27
C ILE A 134 10.30 13.40 -14.09
N GLN A 135 11.59 13.39 -14.47
CA GLN A 135 12.48 14.54 -14.35
C GLN A 135 12.34 15.51 -15.52
N ASN A 136 12.06 14.98 -16.70
CA ASN A 136 11.94 15.71 -17.94
C ASN A 136 10.68 15.25 -18.67
N PHE A 137 9.98 16.19 -19.30
CA PHE A 137 8.81 15.92 -20.12
C PHE A 137 8.92 16.66 -21.44
N GLN A 138 8.65 15.96 -22.54
CA GLN A 138 8.63 16.56 -23.86
C GLN A 138 7.24 17.14 -24.13
N LEU A 139 7.19 18.44 -24.41
CA LEU A 139 5.98 19.16 -24.78
C LEU A 139 5.61 18.88 -26.25
N PRO A 140 4.35 19.15 -26.64
CA PRO A 140 3.89 18.92 -28.02
C PRO A 140 4.68 19.70 -29.09
N ASP A 141 5.28 20.83 -28.72
CA ASP A 141 6.15 21.64 -29.58
C ASP A 141 7.58 21.08 -29.71
N GLY A 142 7.86 19.92 -29.09
CA GLY A 142 9.15 19.26 -29.10
C GLY A 142 10.14 19.76 -28.04
N THR A 143 9.79 20.78 -27.26
CA THR A 143 10.66 21.29 -26.19
C THR A 143 10.64 20.37 -24.97
N ILE A 144 11.76 20.28 -24.26
CA ILE A 144 11.87 19.46 -23.04
C ILE A 144 11.84 20.40 -21.84
N THR A 145 10.90 20.16 -20.92
CA THR A 145 10.82 20.89 -19.65
C THR A 145 11.14 19.98 -18.47
N SER A 146 11.86 20.53 -17.49
CA SER A 146 12.11 19.93 -16.17
C SER A 146 11.29 20.61 -15.06
N ASN A 147 10.45 21.58 -15.41
CA ASN A 147 9.63 22.32 -14.46
C ASN A 147 8.40 21.49 -14.06
N VAL A 148 8.33 21.09 -12.79
CA VAL A 148 7.27 20.24 -12.23
C VAL A 148 5.85 20.77 -12.52
N ALA A 149 5.63 22.09 -12.46
CA ALA A 149 4.31 22.68 -12.72
C ALA A 149 3.93 22.57 -14.20
N GLN A 150 4.90 22.76 -15.11
CA GLN A 150 4.67 22.60 -16.54
C GLN A 150 4.48 21.13 -16.92
N ILE A 151 5.25 20.21 -16.33
CA ILE A 151 5.09 18.76 -16.50
C ILE A 151 3.67 18.34 -16.09
N HIS A 152 3.18 18.79 -14.94
CA HIS A 152 1.84 18.44 -14.47
C HIS A 152 0.74 18.92 -15.43
N THR A 153 0.84 20.16 -15.91
CA THR A 153 -0.14 20.73 -16.84
C THR A 153 -0.11 20.05 -18.21
N ALA A 154 1.07 19.68 -18.72
CA ALA A 154 1.22 19.03 -20.01
C ALA A 154 0.92 17.52 -19.99
N ALA A 155 1.11 16.86 -18.86
CA ALA A 155 0.87 15.43 -18.72
C ALA A 155 -0.62 15.08 -18.84
N ILE A 156 -1.52 15.94 -18.35
CA ILE A 156 -2.97 15.70 -18.40
C ILE A 156 -3.46 15.47 -19.83
N PRO A 157 -3.34 16.44 -20.77
CA PRO A 157 -3.84 16.26 -22.13
C PRO A 157 -3.08 15.16 -22.88
N TYR A 158 -1.80 14.96 -22.60
CA TYR A 158 -1.01 13.87 -23.17
C TYR A 158 -1.60 12.50 -22.81
N TYR A 159 -1.81 12.21 -21.52
CA TYR A 159 -2.38 10.93 -21.12
C TYR A 159 -3.87 10.80 -21.45
N GLU A 160 -4.62 11.90 -21.47
CA GLU A 160 -6.00 11.90 -21.98
C GLU A 160 -6.03 11.45 -23.43
N SER A 161 -5.20 12.04 -24.31
CA SER A 161 -5.12 11.60 -25.71
C SER A 161 -4.60 10.16 -25.89
N LEU A 162 -3.62 9.74 -25.07
CA LEU A 162 -3.04 8.41 -25.15
C LEU A 162 -4.01 7.31 -24.68
N LEU A 163 -4.81 7.60 -23.66
CA LEU A 163 -5.72 6.65 -23.04
C LEU A 163 -7.16 6.76 -23.57
N CYS A 164 -7.52 7.85 -24.23
CA CYS A 164 -8.76 7.94 -24.98
C CYS A 164 -8.72 7.04 -26.21
N PHE A 165 -9.86 6.45 -26.49
CA PHE A 165 -10.08 5.71 -27.72
C PHE A 165 -9.81 6.63 -28.92
N THR A 166 -8.81 6.25 -29.72
CA THR A 166 -8.61 6.79 -31.05
C THR A 166 -9.38 5.89 -32.01
N GLU A 167 -10.17 6.51 -32.88
CA GLU A 167 -10.91 5.82 -33.93
C GLU A 167 -9.88 5.12 -34.84
N ALA A 168 -9.68 3.83 -34.63
CA ALA A 168 -8.88 3.01 -35.51
C ALA A 168 -9.72 2.69 -36.74
N GLU A 169 -9.12 2.73 -37.93
CA GLU A 169 -9.76 2.17 -39.12
C GLU A 169 -10.05 0.70 -38.84
N GLU A 170 -11.33 0.36 -38.70
CA GLU A 170 -11.77 -1.01 -38.61
C GLU A 170 -11.36 -1.70 -39.91
N ASN A 171 -10.36 -2.57 -39.82
CA ASN A 171 -9.99 -3.43 -40.92
C ASN A 171 -10.70 -4.78 -40.74
N PRO A 172 -11.89 -4.99 -41.35
CA PRO A 172 -12.67 -6.20 -41.18
C PRO A 172 -11.92 -7.46 -41.63
N THR A 173 -10.96 -7.32 -42.56
CA THR A 173 -10.14 -8.45 -43.05
C THR A 173 -9.13 -8.94 -42.01
N LEU A 174 -8.84 -8.15 -40.97
CA LEU A 174 -7.92 -8.54 -39.90
C LEU A 174 -8.50 -9.69 -39.05
N PHE A 175 -9.82 -9.76 -38.95
CA PHE A 175 -10.53 -10.84 -38.24
C PHE A 175 -10.67 -12.12 -39.08
N GLU A 176 -10.58 -12.03 -40.42
CA GLU A 176 -10.63 -13.21 -41.30
C GLU A 176 -9.41 -14.13 -41.13
N CYS A 177 -8.29 -13.59 -40.63
CA CYS A 177 -7.07 -14.35 -40.32
C CYS A 177 -7.10 -15.02 -38.94
N ILE A 178 -8.08 -14.70 -38.08
CA ILE A 178 -8.15 -15.19 -36.70
C ILE A 178 -9.09 -16.41 -36.67
N PRO A 179 -8.58 -17.61 -36.41
CA PRO A 179 -9.45 -18.78 -36.27
C PRO A 179 -10.37 -18.61 -35.06
N SER A 180 -11.63 -19.03 -35.18
CA SER A 180 -12.54 -19.09 -34.04
C SER A 180 -12.07 -20.17 -33.06
N LEU A 181 -11.47 -19.74 -31.96
CA LEU A 181 -10.95 -20.61 -30.89
C LEU A 181 -11.93 -20.75 -29.72
N VAL A 182 -12.91 -19.86 -29.61
CA VAL A 182 -13.90 -19.86 -28.54
C VAL A 182 -15.07 -20.75 -28.96
N THR A 183 -15.30 -21.83 -28.22
CA THR A 183 -16.40 -22.75 -28.50
C THR A 183 -17.72 -22.23 -27.93
N ASP A 184 -18.85 -22.78 -28.39
CA ASP A 184 -20.16 -22.46 -27.80
C ASP A 184 -20.25 -22.84 -26.31
N ALA A 185 -19.49 -23.86 -25.89
CA ALA A 185 -19.36 -24.24 -24.49
C ALA A 185 -18.62 -23.16 -23.68
N ASP A 186 -17.54 -22.59 -24.24
CA ASP A 186 -16.80 -21.48 -23.61
C ASP A 186 -17.68 -20.24 -23.50
N ASN A 187 -18.40 -19.88 -24.57
CA ASN A 187 -19.35 -18.77 -24.56
C ASN A 187 -20.46 -18.98 -23.51
N SER A 188 -21.01 -20.18 -23.43
CA SER A 188 -22.01 -20.53 -22.42
C SER A 188 -21.45 -20.41 -21.00
N SER A 189 -20.18 -20.77 -20.79
CA SER A 189 -19.50 -20.61 -19.50
C SER A 189 -19.21 -19.15 -19.16
N ILE A 190 -18.80 -18.33 -20.12
CA ILE A 190 -18.47 -16.90 -19.91
C ILE A 190 -19.74 -16.08 -19.63
N LEU A 191 -20.87 -16.46 -20.24
CA LEU A 191 -22.16 -15.80 -20.04
C LEU A 191 -22.93 -16.33 -18.83
N ALA A 192 -22.42 -17.37 -18.16
CA ALA A 192 -23.06 -17.92 -16.96
C ALA A 192 -23.09 -16.88 -15.83
N PRO A 193 -24.11 -16.90 -14.94
CA PRO A 193 -24.15 -16.01 -13.79
C PRO A 193 -22.95 -16.23 -12.87
N LEU A 194 -22.27 -15.13 -12.51
CA LEU A 194 -21.16 -15.15 -11.56
C LEU A 194 -21.60 -15.71 -10.21
N THR A 195 -20.86 -16.69 -9.71
CA THR A 195 -21.09 -17.26 -8.38
C THR A 195 -20.25 -16.54 -7.32
N ILE A 196 -20.73 -16.52 -6.07
CA ILE A 196 -19.97 -15.97 -4.93
C ILE A 196 -18.63 -16.69 -4.76
N ASN A 197 -18.56 -17.99 -5.07
CA ASN A 197 -17.33 -18.78 -4.97
C ASN A 197 -16.30 -18.36 -6.01
N GLU A 198 -16.71 -18.06 -7.26
CA GLU A 198 -15.80 -17.53 -8.28
C GLU A 198 -15.30 -16.13 -7.92
N VAL A 199 -16.16 -15.27 -7.39
CA VAL A 199 -15.78 -13.94 -6.91
C VAL A 199 -14.76 -14.07 -5.77
N LYS A 200 -15.03 -14.92 -4.77
CA LYS A 200 -14.08 -15.19 -3.68
C LYS A 200 -12.78 -15.79 -4.20
N GLY A 201 -12.83 -16.81 -5.05
CA GLY A 201 -11.64 -17.42 -5.64
C GLY A 201 -10.77 -16.39 -6.37
N SER A 202 -11.39 -15.53 -7.18
CA SER A 202 -10.71 -14.47 -7.91
C SER A 202 -10.04 -13.46 -6.96
N VAL A 203 -10.76 -12.93 -5.98
CA VAL A 203 -10.22 -11.97 -5.01
C VAL A 203 -9.06 -12.58 -4.19
N PHE A 204 -9.21 -13.83 -3.78
CA PHE A 204 -8.21 -14.55 -2.98
C PHE A 204 -7.05 -15.09 -3.82
N SER A 205 -7.13 -15.04 -5.15
CA SER A 205 -5.99 -15.31 -6.03
C SER A 205 -5.02 -14.13 -6.12
N ILE A 206 -5.49 -12.89 -5.92
CA ILE A 206 -4.69 -11.65 -6.10
C ILE A 206 -3.63 -11.54 -5.00
N PRO A 207 -2.32 -11.60 -5.30
CA PRO A 207 -1.26 -11.54 -4.28
C PRO A 207 -1.43 -10.38 -3.29
N LYS A 208 -1.12 -10.61 -2.01
CA LYS A 208 -1.31 -9.63 -0.92
C LYS A 208 -0.48 -8.36 -1.09
N ASP A 209 0.66 -8.49 -1.76
CA ASP A 209 1.62 -7.41 -1.98
C ASP A 209 1.46 -6.73 -3.35
N CYS A 210 0.28 -6.86 -3.95
CA CYS A 210 -0.06 -6.12 -5.17
C CYS A 210 -0.13 -4.62 -4.90
N SER A 211 0.22 -3.84 -5.93
CA SER A 211 0.11 -2.38 -5.89
C SER A 211 -1.29 -1.95 -5.48
N LEU A 212 -1.36 -0.94 -4.62
CA LEU A 212 -2.62 -0.33 -4.21
C LEU A 212 -3.31 0.29 -5.44
N GLY A 213 -4.63 0.09 -5.54
CA GLY A 213 -5.43 0.80 -6.53
C GLY A 213 -5.50 2.31 -6.26
N PRO A 214 -6.20 3.08 -7.11
CA PRO A 214 -6.46 4.50 -6.86
C PRO A 214 -7.21 4.76 -5.53
N ASP A 215 -7.93 3.75 -5.04
CA ASP A 215 -8.57 3.73 -3.74
C ASP A 215 -7.57 3.64 -2.57
N GLY A 216 -6.34 3.18 -2.81
CA GLY A 216 -5.28 3.06 -1.81
C GLY A 216 -5.44 1.84 -0.90
N ILE A 217 -6.27 0.87 -1.29
CA ILE A 217 -6.52 -0.36 -0.53
C ILE A 217 -5.85 -1.54 -1.24
N SER A 218 -5.20 -2.42 -0.46
CA SER A 218 -4.57 -3.64 -1.00
C SER A 218 -5.58 -4.79 -1.07
N SER A 219 -5.37 -5.74 -1.97
CA SER A 219 -6.04 -7.05 -1.97
C SER A 219 -5.96 -7.76 -0.61
N ALA A 220 -4.92 -7.50 0.18
CA ALA A 220 -4.77 -8.00 1.55
C ALA A 220 -5.93 -7.60 2.46
N PHE A 221 -6.46 -6.38 2.29
CA PHE A 221 -7.63 -5.90 3.04
C PHE A 221 -8.88 -6.72 2.67
N PHE A 222 -9.17 -6.87 1.38
CA PHE A 222 -10.35 -7.61 0.92
C PHE A 222 -10.31 -9.10 1.26
N ARG A 223 -9.12 -9.68 1.39
CA ARG A 223 -8.95 -11.06 1.90
C ARG A 223 -9.28 -11.19 3.39
N VAL A 224 -9.01 -10.15 4.18
CA VAL A 224 -9.26 -10.14 5.64
C VAL A 224 -10.71 -9.78 5.94
N VAL A 225 -11.28 -8.83 5.20
CA VAL A 225 -12.67 -8.40 5.37
C VAL A 225 -13.64 -9.33 4.66
N GLY A 226 -13.27 -9.92 3.52
CA GLY A 226 -14.12 -10.86 2.77
C GLY A 226 -14.23 -12.26 3.38
N THR A 227 -13.50 -12.53 4.47
CA THR A 227 -13.72 -13.69 5.35
C THR A 227 -14.78 -13.46 6.43
N LEU A 228 -15.31 -12.23 6.55
CA LEU A 228 -16.51 -11.91 7.36
C LEU A 228 -17.79 -12.30 6.61
#